data_AF-A0A3A4QX69-F1
#
_entry.id   AF-A0A3A4QX69-F1
#
_cell.length_a   1.000
_cell.length_b   1.000
_cell.length_c   1.000
_cell.angle_alpha   90.00
_cell.angle_beta   90.00
_cell.angle_gamma   90.00
#
_symmetry.space_group_name_H-M   'P 1'
#
loop_
_entity.id
_entity.type
_entity.pdbx_description
1 polymer ?
#
loop_
_entity_poly.entity_id
_entity_poly.type
_entity_poly.pdbx_seq_one_letter_code
_entity_poly.pdbx_strand_id
1 'polypeptide(L)'
;MSVFTKPVPKPERQTPQKEWQDKAIAVACKIVLLDARCAKCNRPDSPSMALHPHHIVHRKYGNTCTLKENLIPLCVGCHAEAHSNENAFKAWIEKRSPGLYDRLWQLARAICMLDFEDVYEQLLIEYKEKLEEKAKRDGLH
;
A
#
# COMPACT_ATOMS: atom_id res chain seq x y z
N MET A 1 -18.84 -20.65 11.89
CA MET A 1 -19.72 -19.56 12.37
C MET A 1 -18.93 -18.26 12.30
N SER A 2 -19.32 -17.32 11.45
CA SER A 2 -18.57 -16.06 11.25
C SER A 2 -18.98 -15.04 12.30
N VAL A 3 -18.05 -14.67 13.18
CA VAL A 3 -18.25 -13.64 14.20
C VAL A 3 -17.93 -12.28 13.57
N PHE A 4 -18.88 -11.71 12.83
CA PHE A 4 -18.78 -10.32 12.39
C PHE A 4 -18.97 -9.40 13.60
N THR A 5 -17.87 -9.17 14.34
CA THR A 5 -17.83 -8.19 15.42
C THR A 5 -18.13 -6.79 14.88
N LYS A 6 -19.02 -6.09 15.60
CA LYS A 6 -19.57 -4.75 15.39
C LYS A 6 -18.64 -3.75 14.67
N PRO A 7 -19.19 -2.77 13.92
CA PRO A 7 -18.40 -1.68 13.35
C PRO A 7 -17.67 -0.94 14.47
N VAL A 8 -16.34 -0.84 14.36
CA VAL A 8 -15.52 -0.04 15.28
C VAL A 8 -15.73 1.43 14.92
N PRO A 9 -15.98 2.32 15.91
CA PRO A 9 -16.08 3.75 15.67
C PRO A 9 -14.82 4.27 14.98
N LYS A 10 -14.98 5.16 14.01
CA LYS A 10 -13.87 5.82 13.34
C LYS A 10 -13.08 6.61 14.39
N PRO A 11 -11.77 6.37 14.59
CA PRO A 11 -10.99 7.20 15.48
C PRO A 11 -10.98 8.64 14.96
N GLU A 12 -11.17 9.59 15.87
CA GLU A 12 -11.09 11.02 15.59
C GLU A 12 -9.65 11.34 15.15
N ARG A 13 -9.49 11.90 13.95
CA ARG A 13 -8.16 12.23 13.42
C ARG A 13 -7.68 13.53 14.05
N GLN A 14 -6.59 13.50 14.81
CA GLN A 14 -5.89 14.72 15.19
C GLN A 14 -5.20 15.29 13.93
N THR A 15 -5.53 16.54 13.62
CA THR A 15 -5.16 17.25 12.37
C THR A 15 -3.66 17.26 12.02
N PRO A 16 -2.69 17.31 12.97
CA PRO A 16 -1.26 17.26 12.64
C PRO A 16 -0.79 15.92 12.08
N GLN A 17 -1.37 14.80 12.51
CA GLN A 17 -0.99 13.47 12.02
C GLN A 17 -1.39 13.23 10.56
N LYS A 18 -2.39 13.95 10.05
CA LYS A 18 -2.91 13.72 8.69
C LYS A 18 -1.91 14.12 7.61
N GLU A 19 -1.19 15.23 7.79
CA GLU A 19 -0.22 15.69 6.78
C GLU A 19 0.96 14.71 6.69
N TRP A 20 1.55 14.37 7.84
CA TRP A 20 2.63 13.39 7.89
C TRP A 20 2.20 12.02 7.39
N GLN A 21 0.98 11.59 7.73
CA GLN A 21 0.40 10.37 7.17
C GLN A 21 0.31 10.43 5.65
N ASP A 22 -0.21 11.52 5.08
CA ASP A 22 -0.34 11.67 3.63
C ASP A 22 1.05 11.68 2.94
N LYS A 23 2.06 12.33 3.55
CA LYS A 23 3.47 12.29 3.08
C LYS A 23 4.06 10.89 3.14
N ALA A 24 3.90 10.18 4.27
CA ALA A 24 4.38 8.82 4.45
C ALA A 24 3.74 7.85 3.43
N ILE A 25 2.42 7.95 3.22
CA ILE A 25 1.71 7.16 2.20
C ILE A 25 2.30 7.45 0.82
N ALA A 26 2.53 8.72 0.48
CA ALA A 26 3.08 9.09 -0.83
C ALA A 26 4.46 8.47 -1.08
N VAL A 27 5.34 8.42 -0.07
CA VAL A 27 6.66 7.79 -0.21
C VAL A 27 6.54 6.26 -0.31
N ALA A 28 5.75 5.61 0.55
CA ALA A 28 5.51 4.17 0.46
C ALA A 28 4.96 3.76 -0.91
N CYS A 29 4.01 4.54 -1.45
CA CYS A 29 3.48 4.39 -2.79
C CYS A 29 4.57 4.50 -3.87
N LYS A 30 5.49 5.47 -3.77
CA LYS A 30 6.61 5.60 -4.72
C LYS A 30 7.52 4.37 -4.66
N ILE A 31 7.84 3.88 -3.47
CA ILE A 31 8.69 2.69 -3.28
C ILE A 31 8.12 1.48 -4.03
N VAL A 32 6.83 1.15 -3.83
CA VAL A 32 6.22 -0.03 -4.47
C VAL A 32 6.05 0.09 -5.98
N LEU A 33 6.17 1.29 -6.54
CA LEU A 33 6.09 1.55 -7.97
C LEU A 33 7.46 1.46 -8.66
N LEU A 34 8.57 1.39 -7.93
CA LEU A 34 9.93 1.39 -8.51
C LEU A 34 10.22 0.21 -9.44
N ASP A 35 9.55 -0.93 -9.22
CA ASP A 35 9.67 -2.11 -10.09
C ASP A 35 8.96 -1.91 -11.45
N ALA A 36 8.16 -0.84 -11.59
CA ALA A 36 7.51 -0.42 -12.82
C ALA A 36 6.72 -1.54 -13.52
N ARG A 37 6.10 -2.45 -12.76
CA ARG A 37 5.27 -3.54 -13.31
C ARG A 37 3.99 -3.77 -12.49
N CYS A 38 2.88 -4.05 -13.19
CA CYS A 38 1.62 -4.43 -12.56
C CYS A 38 1.74 -5.81 -11.90
N ALA A 39 1.44 -5.91 -10.62
CA ALA A 39 1.52 -7.15 -9.86
C ALA A 39 0.53 -8.24 -10.34
N LYS A 40 -0.61 -7.86 -10.94
CA LYS A 40 -1.64 -8.79 -11.40
C LYS A 40 -1.42 -9.29 -12.81
N CYS A 41 -1.19 -8.40 -13.77
CA CYS A 41 -1.09 -8.75 -15.20
C CYS A 41 0.34 -8.68 -15.74
N ASN A 42 1.33 -8.33 -14.91
CA ASN A 42 2.74 -8.32 -15.26
C ASN A 42 3.05 -7.39 -16.46
N ARG A 43 2.24 -6.36 -16.68
CA ARG A 43 2.49 -5.32 -17.70
C ARG A 43 3.43 -4.24 -17.15
N PRO A 44 4.36 -3.70 -17.95
CA PRO A 44 5.23 -2.62 -17.53
C PRO A 44 4.45 -1.29 -17.40
N ASP A 45 5.00 -0.38 -16.59
CA ASP A 45 4.56 1.00 -16.49
C ASP A 45 4.82 1.74 -17.80
N SER A 46 3.86 2.56 -18.24
CA SER A 46 4.00 3.38 -19.43
C SER A 46 3.15 4.65 -19.32
N PRO A 47 3.45 5.71 -20.10
CA PRO A 47 2.65 6.93 -20.09
C PRO A 47 1.16 6.72 -20.39
N SER A 48 0.82 5.69 -21.18
CA SER A 48 -0.56 5.33 -21.50
C SER A 48 -1.21 4.37 -20.48
N MET A 49 -0.42 3.78 -19.59
CA MET A 49 -0.85 2.74 -18.64
C MET A 49 -0.13 2.92 -17.30
N ALA A 50 -0.30 4.09 -16.69
CA ALA A 50 0.29 4.40 -15.39
C ALA A 50 -0.08 3.36 -14.33
N LEU A 51 0.90 2.97 -13.53
CA LEU A 51 0.68 2.15 -12.35
C LEU A 51 0.13 2.99 -11.20
N HIS A 52 -0.82 2.40 -10.49
CA HIS A 52 -1.44 2.95 -9.30
C HIS A 52 -1.22 2.00 -8.12
N PRO A 53 -0.85 2.53 -6.95
CA PRO A 53 -0.77 1.73 -5.73
C PRO A 53 -2.19 1.48 -5.20
N HIS A 54 -2.57 0.22 -5.05
CA HIS A 54 -3.83 -0.18 -4.44
C HIS A 54 -3.62 -0.64 -3.00
N HIS A 55 -4.45 -0.17 -2.08
CA HIS A 55 -4.45 -0.65 -0.69
C HIS A 55 -5.25 -1.95 -0.57
N ILE A 56 -4.60 -3.05 -0.15
CA ILE A 56 -5.28 -4.35 0.12
C ILE A 56 -6.32 -4.17 1.24
N VAL A 57 -5.92 -3.51 2.32
CA VAL A 57 -6.78 -3.04 3.41
C VAL A 57 -6.85 -1.52 3.34
N HIS A 58 -8.07 -1.00 3.20
CA HIS A 58 -8.34 0.41 2.94
C HIS A 58 -7.58 1.37 3.87
N ARG A 59 -7.00 2.44 3.32
CA ARG A 59 -6.25 3.49 4.02
C ARG A 59 -6.96 4.21 5.18
N LYS A 60 -8.25 3.90 5.43
CA LYS A 60 -9.03 4.50 6.52
C LYS A 60 -8.61 3.92 7.88
N TYR A 61 -8.02 2.73 7.87
CA TYR A 61 -7.52 2.03 9.05
C TYR A 61 -6.02 2.34 9.24
N GLY A 62 -5.70 3.62 9.46
CA GLY A 62 -4.39 4.25 9.26
C GLY A 62 -3.11 3.48 9.64
N ASN A 63 -3.15 2.51 10.55
CA ASN A 63 -2.02 1.70 10.96
C ASN A 63 -1.33 0.92 9.83
N THR A 64 -2.05 0.57 8.76
CA THR A 64 -1.48 -0.20 7.65
C THR A 64 -1.31 0.61 6.38
N CYS A 65 -1.69 1.89 6.36
CA CYS A 65 -1.77 2.66 5.13
C CYS A 65 -0.40 2.98 4.49
N THR A 66 0.67 2.91 5.29
CA THR A 66 2.07 3.13 4.90
C THR A 66 2.86 1.83 4.75
N LEU A 67 2.29 0.67 5.15
CA LEU A 67 2.95 -0.62 5.00
C LEU A 67 3.03 -0.98 3.52
N LYS A 68 4.24 -1.25 3.04
CA LYS A 68 4.48 -1.63 1.64
C LYS A 68 3.75 -2.92 1.28
N GLU A 69 3.61 -3.85 2.22
CA GLU A 69 2.88 -5.11 2.04
C GLU A 69 1.37 -4.89 1.88
N ASN A 70 0.85 -3.74 2.34
CA ASN A 70 -0.54 -3.35 2.14
C ASN A 70 -0.76 -2.63 0.80
N LEU A 71 0.31 -2.33 0.06
CA LEU A 71 0.27 -1.64 -1.22
C LEU A 71 0.61 -2.60 -2.34
N ILE A 72 -0.17 -2.57 -3.42
CA ILE A 72 0.10 -3.39 -4.60
C ILE A 72 0.07 -2.55 -5.88
N PRO A 73 1.13 -2.54 -6.70
CA PRO A 73 1.16 -1.77 -7.93
C PRO A 73 0.25 -2.44 -8.97
N LEU A 74 -0.78 -1.74 -9.44
CA LEU A 74 -1.72 -2.22 -10.45
C LEU A 74 -1.80 -1.22 -11.60
N CYS A 75 -1.90 -1.71 -12.83
CA CYS A 75 -2.27 -0.82 -13.95
C CYS A 75 -3.72 -0.36 -13.79
N VAL A 76 -4.09 0.73 -14.47
CA VAL A 76 -5.45 1.33 -14.41
C VAL A 76 -6.58 0.31 -14.53
N GLY A 77 -6.47 -0.66 -15.47
CA GLY A 77 -7.50 -1.68 -15.68
C GLY A 77 -7.63 -2.66 -14.50
N CYS A 78 -6.51 -3.19 -14.00
CA CYS A 78 -6.51 -4.07 -12.84
C CYS A 78 -6.90 -3.32 -11.55
N HIS A 79 -6.55 -2.04 -11.45
CA HIS A 79 -6.92 -1.19 -10.33
C HIS A 79 -8.44 -0.95 -10.29
N ALA A 80 -9.04 -0.62 -11.43
CA ALA A 80 -10.49 -0.46 -11.55
C ALA A 80 -11.24 -1.77 -11.25
N GLU A 81 -10.73 -2.91 -11.74
CA GLU A 81 -11.29 -4.23 -11.45
C GLU A 81 -11.22 -4.58 -9.96
N ALA A 82 -10.11 -4.24 -9.29
CA ALA A 82 -9.96 -4.46 -7.85
C ALA A 82 -11.02 -3.70 -7.03
N HIS A 83 -11.35 -2.47 -7.43
CA HIS A 83 -12.43 -1.69 -6.80
C HIS A 83 -13.83 -2.19 -7.16
N SER A 84 -14.04 -2.71 -8.38
CA SER A 84 -15.37 -3.16 -8.80
C SER A 84 -15.74 -4.55 -8.28
N ASN A 85 -14.77 -5.40 -7.95
CA ASN A 85 -15.00 -6.74 -7.41
C ASN A 85 -14.02 -7.08 -6.27
N GLU A 86 -14.26 -6.49 -5.11
CA GLU A 86 -13.41 -6.64 -3.91
C GLU A 86 -13.24 -8.10 -3.48
N ASN A 87 -14.27 -8.94 -3.62
CA ASN A 87 -14.21 -10.36 -3.24
C ASN A 87 -13.27 -11.16 -4.17
N ALA A 88 -13.38 -10.95 -5.49
CA ALA A 88 -12.47 -11.58 -6.45
C ALA A 88 -11.03 -11.09 -6.22
N PHE A 89 -10.85 -9.82 -5.90
CA PHE A 89 -9.56 -9.27 -5.56
C PHE A 89 -8.96 -9.90 -4.29
N LYS A 90 -9.74 -10.04 -3.22
CA LYS A 90 -9.30 -10.73 -1.98
C LYS A 90 -8.91 -12.18 -2.25
N ALA A 91 -9.70 -12.91 -3.04
CA ALA A 91 -9.37 -14.29 -3.42
C ALA A 91 -8.06 -14.36 -4.22
N TRP A 92 -7.81 -13.38 -5.10
CA TRP A 92 -6.55 -13.27 -5.83
C TRP A 92 -5.37 -12.96 -4.89
N ILE A 93 -5.52 -12.05 -3.92
CA ILE A 93 -4.51 -11.77 -2.90
C ILE A 93 -4.20 -13.03 -2.09
N GLU A 94 -5.21 -13.77 -1.64
CA GLU A 94 -5.01 -15.00 -0.87
C GLU A 94 -4.25 -16.07 -1.66
N LYS A 95 -4.54 -16.20 -2.96
CA LYS A 95 -3.79 -17.11 -3.84
C LYS A 95 -2.33 -16.68 -4.03
N ARG A 96 -2.07 -15.36 -4.09
CA ARG A 96 -0.73 -14.79 -4.30
C ARG A 96 0.12 -14.83 -3.02
N SER A 97 -0.49 -14.52 -1.89
CA SER A 97 0.14 -14.32 -0.58
C SER A 97 -0.81 -14.82 0.51
N PRO A 98 -0.84 -16.13 0.77
CA PRO A 98 -1.77 -16.73 1.72
C PRO A 98 -1.68 -16.09 3.11
N GLY A 99 -2.82 -15.76 3.71
CA GLY A 99 -2.93 -15.14 5.04
C GLY A 99 -2.52 -13.66 5.11
N LEU A 100 -2.07 -13.04 4.00
CA LEU A 100 -1.66 -11.63 4.01
C LEU A 100 -2.82 -10.70 4.35
N TYR A 101 -4.00 -10.93 3.75
CA TYR A 101 -5.17 -10.11 3.99
C TYR A 101 -5.56 -10.11 5.49
N ASP A 102 -5.63 -11.30 6.09
CA ASP A 102 -6.01 -11.45 7.50
C ASP A 102 -4.98 -10.80 8.43
N ARG A 103 -3.69 -10.97 8.16
CA ARG A 103 -2.62 -10.31 8.92
C ARG A 103 -2.73 -8.78 8.84
N LEU A 104 -2.90 -8.23 7.64
CA LEU A 104 -3.07 -6.79 7.45
C LEU A 104 -4.36 -6.29 8.13
N TRP A 105 -5.43 -7.06 8.08
CA TRP A 105 -6.69 -6.72 8.73
C TRP A 105 -6.58 -6.70 10.26
N GLN A 106 -5.82 -7.63 10.85
CA GLN A 106 -5.52 -7.64 12.28
C GLN A 106 -4.69 -6.41 12.69
N LEU A 107 -3.62 -6.09 11.94
CA LEU A 107 -2.78 -4.92 12.20
C LEU A 107 -3.56 -3.60 12.07
N ALA A 108 -4.43 -3.51 11.07
CA ALA A 108 -5.31 -2.36 10.83
C ALA A 108 -6.24 -2.07 12.02
N ARG A 109 -6.54 -3.09 12.84
CA ARG A 109 -7.42 -3.00 14.00
C ARG A 109 -6.69 -2.98 15.35
N ALA A 110 -5.38 -3.23 15.36
CA ALA A 110 -4.58 -3.11 16.57
C ALA A 110 -4.61 -1.65 17.07
N ILE A 111 -4.63 -1.44 18.38
CA ILE A 111 -4.44 -0.10 18.92
C ILE A 111 -2.94 0.21 18.77
N CYS A 112 -2.61 1.05 17.81
CA CYS A 112 -1.25 1.53 17.59
C CYS A 112 -1.34 3.00 17.21
N MET A 113 -0.60 3.85 17.92
CA MET A 113 -0.37 5.22 17.49
C MET A 113 0.98 5.21 16.76
N LEU A 114 0.94 5.31 15.44
CA LEU A 114 2.15 5.52 14.65
C LEU A 114 2.53 7.00 14.74
N ASP A 115 3.81 7.26 14.96
CA ASP A 115 4.39 8.56 14.65
C ASP A 115 4.66 8.61 13.14
N PHE A 116 3.81 9.33 12.40
CA PHE A 116 3.94 9.40 10.95
C PHE A 116 5.10 10.27 10.48
N GLU A 117 5.67 11.11 11.34
CA GLU A 117 6.87 11.87 11.03
C GLU A 117 8.07 10.91 10.96
N ASP A 118 8.29 10.12 12.01
CA ASP A 118 9.32 9.07 12.05
C ASP A 118 9.15 8.07 10.90
N VAL A 119 7.91 7.61 10.65
CA VAL A 119 7.62 6.68 9.55
C VAL A 119 7.93 7.32 8.19
N TYR A 120 7.61 8.61 8.01
CA TYR A 120 7.93 9.32 6.77
C TYR A 120 9.44 9.42 6.56
N GLU A 121 10.21 9.78 7.59
CA GLU A 121 11.66 9.91 7.50
C GLU A 121 12.33 8.57 7.14
N GLN A 122 11.91 7.48 7.80
CA GLN A 122 12.39 6.14 7.51
C GLN A 122 12.07 5.71 6.07
N LEU A 123 10.84 5.94 5.61
CA LEU A 123 10.45 5.63 4.23
C LEU A 123 11.24 6.49 3.22
N LEU A 124 11.56 7.74 3.56
CA LEU A 124 12.32 8.62 2.67
C LEU A 124 13.77 8.14 2.50
N ILE A 125 14.39 7.65 3.58
CA ILE A 125 15.72 7.03 3.52
C ILE A 125 15.68 5.80 2.62
N GLU A 126 14.75 4.88 2.87
CA GLU A 126 14.61 3.67 2.07
C GLU A 126 14.35 3.99 0.58
N TYR A 127 13.51 4.98 0.31
CA TYR A 127 13.22 5.39 -1.06
C TYR A 127 14.46 5.88 -1.80
N LYS A 128 15.34 6.64 -1.14
CA LYS A 128 16.60 7.10 -1.71
C LYS A 128 17.55 5.94 -2.00
N GLU A 129 17.71 5.03 -1.04
CA GLU A 129 18.54 3.82 -1.21
C GLU A 129 18.07 3.00 -2.42
N LYS A 130 16.76 2.77 -2.55
CA LYS A 130 16.20 2.03 -3.68
C LYS A 130 16.33 2.75 -5.01
N LEU A 131 16.31 4.08 -5.03
CA LEU A 131 16.58 4.85 -6.24
C LEU A 131 18.04 4.68 -6.68
N GLU A 132 18.99 4.69 -5.75
CA GLU A 132 20.40 4.44 -6.05
C GLU A 132 20.64 3.01 -6.55
N GLU A 133 20.02 2.02 -5.91
CA GLU A 133 20.05 0.62 -6.37
C GLU A 133 19.49 0.47 -7.79
N LYS A 134 18.37 1.15 -8.07
CA LYS A 134 17.76 1.17 -9.41
C LYS A 134 18.69 1.84 -10.43
N ALA A 135 19.28 2.99 -10.10
CA ALA A 135 20.21 3.69 -10.99
C ALA A 135 21.43 2.82 -11.34
N LYS A 136 22.02 2.15 -10.34
CA LYS A 136 23.10 1.17 -10.51
C LYS A 136 22.70 0.04 -11.46
N ARG A 137 21.53 -0.57 -11.24
CA ARG A 137 21.01 -1.65 -12.07
C ARG A 137 20.77 -1.21 -13.52
N ASP A 138 20.31 0.01 -13.70
CA ASP A 138 19.94 0.57 -15.00
C ASP A 138 21.17 1.19 -15.74
N GLY A 139 22.36 1.15 -15.14
CA GLY A 139 23.61 1.62 -15.75
C GLY A 139 23.75 3.14 -15.83
N LEU A 140 23.01 3.88 -15.00
CA LEU A 140 23.03 5.33 -14.92
C LEU A 140 23.96 5.75 -13.77
N HIS A 141 25.23 6.03 -14.10
CA HIS A 141 26.24 6.55 -13.19
C HIS A 141 26.71 7.93 -13.62
#